data_AF-A0A8W8NDC7-F1
#
_entry.id   AF-A0A8W8NDC7-F1
#
_cell.length_a   1.000
_cell.length_b   1.000
_cell.length_c   1.000
_cell.angle_alpha   90.00
_cell.angle_beta   90.00
_cell.angle_gamma   90.00
#
_symmetry.space_group_name_H-M   'P 1'
#
loop_
_entity.id
_entity.type
_entity.pdbx_description
1 polymer ?
#
loop_
_entity_poly.entity_id
_entity_poly.type
_entity_poly.pdbx_seq_one_letter_code
_entity_poly.pdbx_strand_id
1 'polypeptide(L)'
;VMSGKDNFNGDEKEDISATKRVEILELEDIEKEYILVDARLELLKQDKSNSVGSGPTPGADEMVGLLVNAGMYDKALTICQLFGMKLTSVFDSLALRCVNLAKSCSHSTLADSTTLTQAWDWLKLNDLPTPGLKESSAADSAWSLLQHYLRVHEDSTAQLHRTVTVRLLSQGFPLPSWMIKSYKELHWSDLLRRYVDYDQLEDAVVLTVEYVDALLWTYTGHDCPEFNLKVTSHRQHKKLMNTLSSKYSNCKNTLIAKCQ
;
A
#
# COMPACT_ATOMS: atom_id res chain seq x y z
N VAL A 1 48.64 -19.21 -79.51
CA VAL A 1 47.27 -19.60 -79.12
C VAL A 1 47.18 -19.44 -77.62
N MET A 2 46.74 -18.25 -77.18
CA MET A 2 45.48 -17.99 -76.43
C MET A 2 45.72 -17.98 -74.91
N SER A 3 45.72 -16.80 -74.28
CA SER A 3 44.54 -16.10 -73.69
C SER A 3 44.13 -16.74 -72.37
N GLY A 4 44.38 -16.08 -71.23
CA GLY A 4 43.41 -15.20 -70.56
C GLY A 4 43.00 -15.89 -69.24
N LYS A 5 42.63 -15.25 -68.14
CA LYS A 5 42.18 -13.90 -67.88
C LYS A 5 42.15 -13.78 -66.34
N ASP A 6 42.70 -12.69 -65.81
CA ASP A 6 42.54 -12.29 -64.41
C ASP A 6 41.06 -12.23 -64.06
N ASN A 7 40.67 -12.71 -62.87
CA ASN A 7 39.46 -12.29 -62.19
C ASN A 7 39.72 -12.30 -60.69
N PHE A 8 40.20 -11.14 -60.24
CA PHE A 8 40.20 -10.68 -58.86
C PHE A 8 38.73 -10.50 -58.43
N ASN A 9 38.14 -11.52 -57.82
CA ASN A 9 36.76 -11.42 -57.32
C ASN A 9 36.81 -10.74 -55.94
N GLY A 10 36.82 -9.40 -55.97
CA GLY A 10 36.51 -8.59 -54.82
C GLY A 10 35.06 -8.83 -54.43
N ASP A 11 34.86 -9.65 -53.40
CA ASP A 11 33.58 -9.72 -52.71
C ASP A 11 33.51 -8.46 -51.84
N GLU A 12 33.07 -7.37 -52.45
CA GLU A 12 32.63 -6.17 -51.75
C GLU A 12 31.51 -6.62 -50.81
N LYS A 13 31.85 -6.81 -49.53
CA LYS A 13 30.86 -6.92 -48.47
C LYS A 13 30.04 -5.64 -48.55
N GLU A 14 28.84 -5.76 -49.12
CA GLU A 14 27.80 -4.76 -49.02
C GLU A 14 27.66 -4.42 -47.53
N ASP A 15 28.17 -3.25 -47.20
CA ASP A 15 28.02 -2.62 -45.90
C ASP A 15 26.52 -2.42 -45.75
N ILE A 16 25.85 -3.35 -45.07
CA ILE A 16 24.46 -3.20 -44.65
C ILE A 16 24.49 -2.02 -43.71
N SER A 17 24.34 -0.84 -44.30
CA SER A 17 24.17 0.44 -43.65
C SER A 17 23.22 0.20 -42.50
N ALA A 18 23.78 0.13 -41.29
CA ALA A 18 23.01 0.12 -40.07
C ALA A 18 22.25 1.42 -40.08
N THR A 19 21.04 1.39 -40.63
CA THR A 19 20.14 2.52 -40.71
C THR A 19 20.02 3.04 -39.30
N LYS A 20 20.71 4.15 -39.04
CA LYS A 20 20.70 4.83 -37.76
C LYS A 20 19.24 5.16 -37.50
N ARG A 21 18.57 4.37 -36.67
CA ARG A 21 17.21 4.67 -36.23
C ARG A 21 17.31 5.94 -35.41
N VAL A 22 16.94 7.06 -36.03
CA VAL A 22 16.78 8.33 -35.35
C VAL A 22 15.38 8.28 -34.74
N GLU A 23 15.32 7.98 -33.46
CA GLU A 23 14.10 8.04 -32.67
C GLU A 23 14.07 9.41 -31.97
N ILE A 24 12.98 10.16 -32.17
CA ILE A 24 12.78 11.44 -31.49
C ILE A 24 12.14 11.09 -30.14
N LEU A 25 12.90 11.25 -29.07
CA LEU A 25 12.43 11.02 -27.70
C LEU A 25 11.90 12.33 -27.11
N GLU A 26 10.77 12.26 -26.42
CA GLU A 26 10.27 13.37 -25.60
C GLU A 26 11.01 13.39 -24.26
N LEU A 27 10.97 14.52 -23.55
CA LEU A 27 11.66 14.66 -22.26
C LEU A 27 11.10 13.65 -21.25
N GLU A 28 9.80 13.42 -21.30
CA GLU A 28 9.06 12.47 -20.48
C GLU A 28 9.53 11.03 -20.68
N ASP A 29 9.93 10.66 -21.90
CA ASP A 29 10.47 9.33 -22.20
C ASP A 29 11.87 9.17 -21.61
N ILE A 30 12.70 10.22 -21.68
CA ILE A 30 14.03 10.24 -21.09
C ILE A 30 13.94 10.15 -19.56
N GLU A 31 13.00 10.86 -18.94
CA GLU A 31 12.76 10.82 -17.49
C GLU A 31 12.33 9.42 -17.02
N LYS A 32 11.46 8.75 -17.79
CA LYS A 32 11.04 7.36 -17.51
C LYS A 32 12.19 6.37 -17.60
N GLU A 33 13.01 6.45 -18.63
CA GLU A 33 14.19 5.59 -18.74
C GLU A 33 15.22 5.92 -17.63
N TYR A 34 15.41 7.20 -17.33
CA TYR A 34 16.30 7.64 -16.27
C TYR A 34 15.90 7.06 -14.91
N ILE A 35 14.62 7.11 -14.53
CA ILE A 35 14.19 6.60 -13.23
C ILE A 35 14.36 5.08 -13.11
N LEU A 36 14.18 4.33 -14.21
CA LEU A 36 14.39 2.88 -14.22
C LEU A 36 15.87 2.54 -14.07
N VAL A 37 16.76 3.29 -14.74
CA VAL A 37 18.21 3.10 -14.61
C VAL A 37 18.71 3.51 -13.22
N ASP A 38 18.19 4.60 -12.66
CA ASP A 38 18.50 5.03 -11.28
C ASP A 38 18.05 3.98 -10.26
N ALA A 39 16.83 3.47 -10.38
CA ALA A 39 16.31 2.41 -9.52
C ALA A 39 17.17 1.13 -9.61
N ARG A 40 17.59 0.76 -10.82
CA ARG A 40 18.50 -0.37 -11.03
C ARG A 40 19.84 -0.16 -10.34
N LEU A 41 20.41 1.03 -10.45
CA LEU A 41 21.68 1.38 -9.81
C LEU A 41 21.57 1.28 -8.28
N GLU A 42 20.47 1.73 -7.70
CA GLU A 42 20.24 1.66 -6.26
C GLU A 42 20.07 0.21 -5.77
N LEU A 43 19.35 -0.63 -6.53
CA LEU A 43 19.27 -2.07 -6.24
C LEU A 43 20.65 -2.73 -6.26
N LEU A 44 21.50 -2.37 -7.23
CA LEU A 44 22.88 -2.88 -7.31
C LEU A 44 23.77 -2.44 -6.15
N LYS A 45 23.55 -1.24 -5.59
CA LYS A 45 24.30 -0.78 -4.41
C LYS A 45 23.94 -1.61 -3.16
N GLN A 46 22.72 -2.14 -3.09
CA GLN A 46 22.24 -2.94 -1.96
C GLN A 46 22.50 -4.44 -2.12
N ASP A 47 22.31 -4.97 -3.33
CA ASP A 47 22.42 -6.39 -3.62
C ASP A 47 23.88 -6.81 -3.79
N LYS A 48 24.45 -7.43 -2.75
CA LYS A 48 25.80 -8.01 -2.78
C LYS A 48 25.94 -9.18 -3.77
N SER A 49 24.82 -9.74 -4.26
CA SER A 49 24.81 -10.88 -5.19
C SER A 49 24.83 -10.50 -6.67
N ASN A 50 24.76 -9.20 -7.01
CA ASN A 50 24.77 -8.66 -8.38
C ASN A 50 23.71 -9.26 -9.33
N SER A 51 22.63 -9.85 -8.80
CA SER A 51 21.62 -10.55 -9.62
C SER A 51 20.90 -9.62 -10.61
N VAL A 52 20.66 -8.37 -10.20
CA VAL A 52 20.00 -7.31 -10.99
C VAL A 52 20.94 -6.71 -12.07
N GLY A 53 22.23 -7.01 -12.01
CA GLY A 53 23.26 -6.44 -12.91
C GLY A 53 23.41 -7.17 -14.23
N SER A 54 22.91 -8.41 -14.31
CA SER A 54 23.04 -9.23 -15.51
C SER A 54 21.81 -9.10 -16.38
N GLY A 55 21.95 -8.48 -17.56
CA GLY A 55 20.88 -8.39 -18.56
C GLY A 55 20.38 -6.97 -18.87
N PRO A 56 19.36 -6.84 -19.74
CA PRO A 56 18.74 -5.56 -20.07
C PRO A 56 18.07 -4.93 -18.83
N THR A 57 17.80 -3.63 -18.88
CA THR A 57 17.07 -2.94 -17.82
C THR A 57 15.66 -3.53 -17.71
N PRO A 58 15.22 -3.97 -16.52
CA PRO A 58 13.85 -4.47 -16.32
C PRO A 58 12.80 -3.43 -16.70
N GLY A 59 11.65 -3.90 -17.20
CA GLY A 59 10.51 -3.02 -17.41
C GLY A 59 9.95 -2.48 -16.09
N ALA A 60 9.10 -1.44 -16.15
CA ALA A 60 8.58 -0.77 -14.96
C ALA A 60 7.88 -1.71 -13.95
N ASP A 61 7.07 -2.67 -14.44
CA ASP A 61 6.36 -3.63 -13.57
C ASP A 61 7.32 -4.56 -12.83
N GLU A 62 8.32 -5.10 -13.54
CA GLU A 62 9.35 -5.94 -12.96
C GLU A 62 10.23 -5.15 -11.97
N MET A 63 10.60 -3.92 -12.33
CA MET A 63 11.38 -3.01 -11.47
C MET A 63 10.64 -2.72 -10.16
N VAL A 64 9.32 -2.45 -10.22
CA VAL A 64 8.49 -2.25 -9.02
C VAL A 64 8.52 -3.49 -8.14
N GLY A 65 8.37 -4.69 -8.72
CA GLY A 65 8.48 -5.95 -7.98
C GLY A 65 9.84 -6.12 -7.27
N LEU A 66 10.94 -5.80 -7.97
CA LEU A 66 12.30 -5.87 -7.41
C LEU A 66 12.49 -4.87 -6.25
N LEU A 67 12.05 -3.63 -6.42
CA LEU A 67 12.12 -2.59 -5.38
C LEU A 67 11.29 -2.94 -4.15
N VAL A 68 10.08 -3.45 -4.35
CA VAL A 68 9.20 -3.91 -3.28
C VAL A 68 9.83 -5.07 -2.50
N ASN A 69 10.49 -6.00 -3.19
CA ASN A 69 11.23 -7.09 -2.57
C ASN A 69 12.44 -6.57 -1.77
N ALA A 70 13.18 -5.59 -2.29
CA ALA A 70 14.28 -4.94 -1.57
C ALA A 70 13.79 -4.08 -0.38
N GLY A 71 12.53 -3.63 -0.39
CA GLY A 71 11.96 -2.76 0.64
C GLY A 71 12.10 -1.28 0.37
N MET A 72 12.35 -0.90 -0.90
CA MET A 72 12.45 0.48 -1.36
C MET A 72 11.08 0.96 -1.90
N TYR A 73 10.17 1.28 -0.98
CA TYR A 73 8.79 1.61 -1.33
C TYR A 73 8.65 3.00 -1.96
N ASP A 74 9.40 4.03 -1.53
CA ASP A 74 9.31 5.37 -2.15
C ASP A 74 9.63 5.36 -3.64
N LYS A 75 10.70 4.65 -4.02
CA LYS A 75 11.07 4.50 -5.43
C LYS A 75 10.04 3.69 -6.19
N ALA A 76 9.51 2.62 -5.59
CA ALA A 76 8.44 1.82 -6.20
C ALA A 76 7.17 2.67 -6.45
N LEU A 77 6.79 3.51 -5.50
CA LEU A 77 5.65 4.44 -5.63
C LEU A 77 5.91 5.48 -6.71
N THR A 78 7.11 6.08 -6.74
CA THR A 78 7.51 7.05 -7.76
C THR A 78 7.42 6.46 -9.17
N ILE A 79 7.94 5.25 -9.38
CA ILE A 79 7.85 4.55 -10.66
C ILE A 79 6.38 4.27 -11.00
N CYS A 80 5.58 3.76 -10.07
CA CYS A 80 4.18 3.51 -10.34
C CYS A 80 3.44 4.79 -10.77
N GLN A 81 3.71 5.93 -10.13
CA GLN A 81 3.10 7.21 -10.49
C GLN A 81 3.55 7.69 -11.87
N LEU A 82 4.85 7.63 -12.17
CA LEU A 82 5.40 8.09 -13.45
C LEU A 82 4.90 7.26 -14.64
N PHE A 83 4.67 5.96 -14.42
CA PHE A 83 4.17 5.03 -15.43
C PHE A 83 2.64 4.83 -15.40
N GLY A 84 1.91 5.53 -14.52
CA GLY A 84 0.45 5.43 -14.41
C GLY A 84 -0.06 4.06 -13.95
N MET A 85 0.76 3.34 -13.19
CA MET A 85 0.46 2.01 -12.66
C MET A 85 -0.33 2.05 -11.36
N LYS A 86 -1.00 0.95 -11.03
CA LYS A 86 -1.75 0.81 -9.77
C LYS A 86 -0.79 0.64 -8.60
N LEU A 87 -0.96 1.46 -7.55
CA LEU A 87 -0.17 1.38 -6.31
C LEU A 87 -0.55 0.19 -5.43
N THR A 88 -1.63 -0.53 -5.75
CA THR A 88 -2.21 -1.60 -4.91
C THR A 88 -1.22 -2.70 -4.55
N SER A 89 -0.36 -3.13 -5.48
CA SER A 89 0.65 -4.17 -5.22
C SER A 89 1.72 -3.72 -4.22
N VAL A 90 2.11 -2.45 -4.28
CA VAL A 90 3.11 -1.85 -3.38
C VAL A 90 2.56 -1.79 -1.95
N PHE A 91 1.33 -1.29 -1.79
CA PHE A 91 0.67 -1.22 -0.48
C PHE A 91 0.35 -2.59 0.10
N ASP A 92 -0.02 -3.55 -0.73
CA ASP A 92 -0.26 -4.93 -0.34
C ASP A 92 1.01 -5.59 0.24
N SER A 93 2.15 -5.42 -0.43
CA SER A 93 3.43 -5.92 0.08
C SER A 93 3.90 -5.18 1.34
N LEU A 94 3.76 -3.85 1.37
CA LEU A 94 4.13 -3.05 2.55
C LEU A 94 3.32 -3.50 3.77
N ALA A 95 2.00 -3.67 3.61
CA ALA A 95 1.12 -4.16 4.66
C ALA A 95 1.52 -5.55 5.16
N LEU A 96 1.84 -6.48 4.24
CA LEU A 96 2.32 -7.80 4.61
C LEU A 96 3.63 -7.73 5.40
N ARG A 97 4.57 -6.87 4.98
CA ARG A 97 5.85 -6.67 5.67
C ARG A 97 5.66 -6.08 7.07
N CYS A 98 4.76 -5.10 7.24
CA CYS A 98 4.38 -4.55 8.54
C CYS A 98 3.82 -5.61 9.49
N VAL A 99 2.90 -6.45 8.99
CA VAL A 99 2.30 -7.56 9.78
C VAL A 99 3.37 -8.57 10.19
N ASN A 100 4.25 -8.96 9.27
CA ASN A 100 5.32 -9.92 9.57
C ASN A 100 6.28 -9.37 10.64
N LEU A 101 6.62 -8.08 10.56
CA LEU A 101 7.46 -7.41 11.55
C LEU A 101 6.77 -7.35 12.92
N ALA A 102 5.49 -6.96 12.96
CA ALA A 102 4.70 -6.92 14.19
C ALA A 102 4.60 -8.30 14.86
N LYS A 103 4.31 -9.35 14.09
CA LYS A 103 4.28 -10.75 14.59
C LYS A 103 5.64 -11.17 15.15
N SER A 104 6.72 -10.86 14.44
CA SER A 104 8.09 -11.20 14.85
C SER A 104 8.49 -10.52 16.17
N CYS A 105 8.07 -9.26 16.37
CA CYS A 105 8.31 -8.54 17.64
C CYS A 105 7.44 -9.05 18.79
N SER A 106 6.21 -9.52 18.52
CA SER A 106 5.29 -10.00 19.56
C SER A 106 5.62 -11.40 20.09
N HIS A 107 6.12 -12.29 19.23
CA HIS A 107 6.38 -13.69 19.58
C HIS A 107 7.80 -13.95 20.08
N SER A 108 8.73 -13.01 19.90
CA SER A 108 10.10 -13.18 20.32
C SER A 108 10.46 -12.25 21.48
N THR A 109 10.53 -12.80 22.69
CA THR A 109 11.23 -12.18 23.83
C THR A 109 12.75 -12.08 23.59
N LEU A 110 13.23 -12.62 22.46
CA LEU A 110 14.62 -12.60 22.00
C LEU A 110 14.63 -12.34 20.49
N ALA A 111 14.09 -11.21 20.02
CA ALA A 111 14.23 -10.85 18.62
C ALA A 111 15.74 -10.80 18.31
N ASP A 112 16.22 -11.75 17.51
CA ASP A 112 17.65 -11.84 17.18
C ASP A 112 18.10 -10.47 16.66
N SER A 113 19.20 -9.94 17.21
CA SER A 113 19.72 -8.62 16.86
C SER A 113 19.83 -8.42 15.34
N THR A 114 20.09 -9.49 14.60
CA THR A 114 20.09 -9.52 13.13
C THR A 114 18.74 -9.19 12.50
N THR A 115 17.62 -9.72 13.01
CA THR A 115 16.27 -9.46 12.49
C THR A 115 15.83 -8.02 12.73
N LEU A 116 16.15 -7.47 13.90
CA LEU A 116 15.90 -6.06 14.22
C LEU A 116 16.77 -5.14 13.35
N THR A 117 18.03 -5.50 13.14
CA THR A 117 18.93 -4.74 12.27
C THR A 117 18.39 -4.70 10.84
N GLN A 118 18.01 -5.85 10.28
CA GLN A 118 17.40 -5.91 8.95
C GLN A 118 16.09 -5.10 8.86
N ALA A 119 15.27 -5.11 9.92
CA ALA A 119 14.06 -4.31 9.99
C ALA A 119 14.36 -2.81 9.90
N TRP A 120 15.35 -2.32 10.64
CA TRP A 120 15.78 -0.93 10.57
C TRP A 120 16.47 -0.58 9.26
N ASP A 121 17.21 -1.52 8.67
CA ASP A 121 17.92 -1.28 7.42
C ASP A 121 16.96 -0.98 6.27
N TRP A 122 15.89 -1.78 6.09
CA TRP A 122 14.92 -1.47 5.04
C TRP A 122 14.10 -0.21 5.37
N LEU A 123 13.80 0.06 6.65
CA LEU A 123 13.06 1.26 7.03
C LEU A 123 13.81 2.54 6.67
N LYS A 124 15.14 2.56 6.83
CA LYS A 124 15.99 3.71 6.47
C LYS A 124 16.06 3.97 4.96
N LEU A 125 15.71 2.98 4.14
CA LEU A 125 15.62 3.16 2.68
C LEU A 125 14.40 3.97 2.26
N ASN A 126 13.51 4.26 3.20
CA ASN A 126 12.27 4.97 2.96
C ASN A 126 12.23 6.29 3.74
N ASP A 127 11.43 7.22 3.26
CA ASP A 127 11.19 8.53 3.85
C ASP A 127 10.30 8.37 5.10
N LEU A 128 10.96 8.04 6.22
CA LEU A 128 10.29 7.85 7.50
C LEU A 128 9.71 9.19 7.98
N PRO A 129 8.41 9.25 8.33
CA PRO A 129 7.86 10.40 9.04
C PRO A 129 8.63 10.56 10.35
N THR A 130 9.06 11.80 10.67
CA THR A 130 9.90 12.09 11.83
C THR A 130 9.33 11.41 13.09
N PRO A 131 10.08 10.50 13.75
CA PRO A 131 9.56 9.79 14.90
C PRO A 131 9.24 10.82 16.00
N GLY A 132 8.00 10.83 16.45
CA GLY A 132 7.64 11.53 17.68
C GLY A 132 8.49 11.01 18.84
N LEU A 133 8.69 11.82 19.88
CA LEU A 133 9.52 11.63 21.09
C LEU A 133 9.33 10.32 21.90
N LYS A 134 8.58 9.34 21.41
CA LYS A 134 8.44 8.02 22.02
C LYS A 134 9.48 7.05 21.45
N GLU A 135 10.03 6.23 22.34
CA GLU A 135 10.79 5.02 22.00
C GLU A 135 9.93 4.15 21.07
N SER A 136 10.10 4.31 19.77
CA SER A 136 9.31 3.66 18.73
C SER A 136 10.03 2.39 18.31
N SER A 137 9.33 1.26 18.41
CA SER A 137 9.87 0.01 17.88
C SER A 137 9.96 0.09 16.35
N ALA A 138 10.74 -0.82 15.74
CA ALA A 138 10.78 -0.93 14.28
C ALA A 138 9.38 -1.18 13.68
N ALA A 139 8.53 -1.94 14.39
CA ALA A 139 7.15 -2.19 13.98
C ALA A 139 6.32 -0.89 14.00
N ASP A 140 6.45 -0.06 15.04
CA ASP A 140 5.74 1.21 15.14
C ASP A 140 6.14 2.18 14.02
N SER A 141 7.43 2.22 13.70
CA SER A 141 7.96 3.00 12.57
C SER A 141 7.40 2.50 11.23
N ALA A 142 7.32 1.18 11.03
CA ALA A 142 6.74 0.60 9.82
C ALA A 142 5.24 0.92 9.68
N TRP A 143 4.48 0.86 10.78
CA TRP A 143 3.07 1.26 10.77
C TRP A 143 2.88 2.75 10.51
N SER A 144 3.75 3.59 11.07
CA SER A 144 3.75 5.03 10.83
C SER A 144 4.05 5.36 9.37
N LEU A 145 4.98 4.62 8.74
CA LEU A 145 5.27 4.72 7.31
C LEU A 145 4.05 4.36 6.45
N LEU A 146 3.42 3.20 6.71
CA LEU A 146 2.21 2.78 6.00
C LEU A 146 1.08 3.81 6.15
N GLN A 147 0.89 4.33 7.36
CA GLN A 147 -0.08 5.39 7.63
C GLN A 147 0.23 6.66 6.83
N HIS A 148 1.49 7.07 6.78
CA HIS A 148 1.91 8.25 6.02
C HIS A 148 1.62 8.08 4.54
N TYR A 149 2.01 6.97 3.93
CA TYR A 149 1.76 6.71 2.52
C TYR A 149 0.27 6.61 2.19
N LEU A 150 -0.54 5.97 3.04
CA LEU A 150 -1.99 5.95 2.83
C LEU A 150 -2.57 7.36 2.82
N ARG A 151 -2.09 8.26 3.69
CA ARG A 151 -2.59 9.65 3.69
C ARG A 151 -2.17 10.44 2.45
N VAL A 152 -0.99 10.17 1.91
CA VAL A 152 -0.43 10.90 0.75
C VAL A 152 -1.01 10.40 -0.57
N HIS A 153 -1.24 9.10 -0.70
CA HIS A 153 -1.59 8.46 -1.98
C HIS A 153 -3.03 7.97 -2.09
N GLU A 154 -3.81 8.00 -1.02
CA GLU A 154 -5.21 7.55 -1.10
C GLU A 154 -6.10 8.55 -1.84
N ASP A 155 -6.87 8.03 -2.78
CA ASP A 155 -7.92 8.77 -3.47
C ASP A 155 -9.28 8.59 -2.78
N SER A 156 -10.28 9.38 -3.21
CA SER A 156 -11.68 9.24 -2.76
C SER A 156 -12.31 7.83 -2.94
N THR A 157 -11.64 6.94 -3.66
CA THR A 157 -12.10 5.58 -3.95
C THR A 157 -11.79 4.57 -2.83
N ALA A 158 -10.96 4.93 -1.84
CA ALA A 158 -10.55 4.06 -0.73
C ALA A 158 -9.97 2.68 -1.17
N GLN A 159 -9.37 2.61 -2.37
CA GLN A 159 -8.85 1.37 -2.92
C GLN A 159 -7.61 0.88 -2.15
N LEU A 160 -6.73 1.78 -1.67
CA LEU A 160 -5.54 1.34 -0.95
C LEU A 160 -5.92 0.91 0.47
N HIS A 161 -6.80 1.65 1.15
CA HIS A 161 -7.41 1.23 2.42
C HIS A 161 -8.06 -0.15 2.30
N ARG A 162 -8.80 -0.41 1.22
CA ARG A 162 -9.41 -1.73 0.97
C ARG A 162 -8.34 -2.81 0.82
N THR A 163 -7.30 -2.54 0.03
CA THR A 163 -6.21 -3.50 -0.25
C THR A 163 -5.47 -3.85 1.04
N VAL A 164 -5.08 -2.84 1.82
CA VAL A 164 -4.42 -3.03 3.11
C VAL A 164 -5.32 -3.77 4.10
N THR A 165 -6.61 -3.42 4.18
CA THR A 165 -7.59 -4.11 5.04
C THR A 165 -7.67 -5.59 4.72
N VAL A 166 -7.87 -5.92 3.43
CA VAL A 166 -7.92 -7.30 2.94
C VAL A 166 -6.65 -8.04 3.31
N ARG A 167 -5.48 -7.42 3.10
CA ARG A 167 -4.20 -8.04 3.44
C ARG A 167 -4.09 -8.32 4.94
N LEU A 168 -4.39 -7.36 5.81
CA LEU A 168 -4.30 -7.54 7.27
C LEU A 168 -5.27 -8.63 7.77
N LEU A 169 -6.54 -8.57 7.35
CA LEU A 169 -7.55 -9.55 7.76
C LEU A 169 -7.21 -10.96 7.24
N SER A 170 -6.68 -11.10 6.03
CA SER A 170 -6.21 -12.39 5.51
C SER A 170 -5.09 -13.02 6.34
N GLN A 171 -4.31 -12.19 7.05
CA GLN A 171 -3.25 -12.62 7.94
C GLN A 171 -3.72 -12.82 9.38
N GLY A 172 -5.02 -12.65 9.66
CA GLY A 172 -5.60 -12.68 11.00
C GLY A 172 -5.05 -11.57 11.91
N PHE A 173 -4.65 -10.44 11.34
CA PHE A 173 -4.10 -9.32 12.09
C PHE A 173 -5.19 -8.25 12.33
N PRO A 174 -5.39 -7.78 13.56
CA PRO A 174 -6.39 -6.76 13.86
C PRO A 174 -6.05 -5.42 13.18
N LEU A 175 -7.07 -4.69 12.72
CA LEU A 175 -6.85 -3.41 12.05
C LEU A 175 -6.40 -2.32 13.04
N PRO A 176 -5.35 -1.54 12.73
CA PRO A 176 -4.96 -0.41 13.57
C PRO A 176 -6.09 0.63 13.71
N SER A 177 -6.26 1.20 14.91
CA SER A 177 -7.33 2.15 15.22
C SER A 177 -7.35 3.37 14.30
N TRP A 178 -6.17 3.88 13.94
CA TRP A 178 -6.05 5.01 13.03
C TRP A 178 -6.54 4.70 11.62
N MET A 179 -6.43 3.45 11.18
CA MET A 179 -6.85 3.00 9.86
C MET A 179 -8.36 2.77 9.82
N ILE A 180 -8.92 2.25 10.93
CA ILE A 180 -10.37 2.16 11.11
C ILE A 180 -10.98 3.57 11.03
N LYS A 181 -10.40 4.55 11.73
CA LYS A 181 -10.87 5.94 11.71
C LYS A 181 -10.86 6.54 10.29
N SER A 182 -9.73 6.46 9.58
CA SER A 182 -9.65 7.00 8.21
C SER A 182 -10.55 6.25 7.22
N TYR A 183 -10.72 4.93 7.37
CA TYR A 183 -11.57 4.16 6.47
C TYR A 183 -13.07 4.39 6.72
N LYS A 184 -13.48 4.64 7.97
CA LYS A 184 -14.86 5.05 8.31
C LYS A 184 -15.23 6.36 7.62
N GLU A 185 -14.33 7.34 7.64
CA GLU A 185 -14.54 8.67 7.05
C GLU A 185 -14.71 8.61 5.52
N LEU A 186 -14.04 7.64 4.88
CA LEU A 186 -14.11 7.40 3.44
C LEU A 186 -15.32 6.52 3.06
N HIS A 187 -15.34 5.26 3.52
CA HIS A 187 -16.33 4.24 3.12
C HIS A 187 -16.55 3.18 4.21
N TRP A 188 -17.29 3.53 5.27
CA TRP A 188 -17.62 2.60 6.35
C TRP A 188 -18.37 1.32 5.92
N SER A 189 -19.20 1.41 4.88
CA SER A 189 -20.03 0.29 4.41
C SER A 189 -19.18 -0.81 3.79
N ASP A 190 -18.11 -0.42 3.09
CA ASP A 190 -17.14 -1.36 2.56
C ASP A 190 -16.31 -1.99 3.68
N LEU A 191 -15.91 -1.21 4.71
CA LEU A 191 -15.25 -1.76 5.89
C LEU A 191 -16.11 -2.81 6.60
N LEU A 192 -17.39 -2.51 6.85
CA LEU A 192 -18.34 -3.45 7.46
C LEU A 192 -18.44 -4.75 6.65
N ARG A 193 -18.54 -4.63 5.32
CA ARG A 193 -18.56 -5.80 4.43
C ARG A 193 -17.29 -6.63 4.58
N ARG A 194 -16.10 -6.01 4.66
CA ARG A 194 -14.84 -6.76 4.83
C ARG A 194 -14.76 -7.47 6.19
N TYR A 195 -15.23 -6.85 7.27
CA TYR A 195 -15.28 -7.55 8.55
C TYR A 195 -16.16 -8.81 8.47
N VAL A 196 -17.32 -8.73 7.81
CA VAL A 196 -18.18 -9.90 7.59
C VAL A 196 -17.53 -10.94 6.67
N ASP A 197 -16.90 -10.51 5.57
CA ASP A 197 -16.22 -11.41 4.61
C ASP A 197 -15.08 -12.22 5.27
N TYR A 198 -14.42 -11.65 6.29
CA TYR A 198 -13.31 -12.27 7.02
C TYR A 198 -13.71 -12.80 8.42
N ASP A 199 -15.01 -13.00 8.65
CA ASP A 199 -15.58 -13.57 9.89
C ASP A 199 -15.21 -12.81 11.18
N GLN A 200 -14.88 -11.51 11.06
CA GLN A 200 -14.64 -10.62 12.21
C GLN A 200 -15.98 -10.03 12.69
N LEU A 201 -16.86 -10.90 13.16
CA LEU A 201 -18.23 -10.51 13.50
C LEU A 201 -18.32 -9.57 14.72
N GLU A 202 -17.40 -9.70 15.67
CA GLU A 202 -17.34 -8.83 16.85
C GLU A 202 -17.10 -7.37 16.45
N ASP A 203 -16.05 -7.13 15.65
CA ASP A 203 -15.73 -5.79 15.13
C ASP A 203 -16.84 -5.26 14.22
N ALA A 204 -17.48 -6.12 13.42
CA ALA A 204 -18.62 -5.73 12.58
C ALA A 204 -19.82 -5.24 13.42
N VAL A 205 -20.12 -5.91 14.52
CA VAL A 205 -21.20 -5.51 15.44
C VAL A 205 -20.85 -4.20 16.13
N VAL A 206 -19.62 -4.04 16.61
CA VAL A 206 -19.14 -2.79 17.22
C VAL A 206 -19.27 -1.62 16.23
N LEU A 207 -18.80 -1.80 15.00
CA LEU A 207 -18.89 -0.78 13.95
C LEU A 207 -20.35 -0.41 13.63
N THR A 208 -21.26 -1.40 13.60
CA THR A 208 -22.69 -1.19 13.34
C THR A 208 -23.35 -0.43 14.51
N VAL A 209 -23.00 -0.77 15.75
CA VAL A 209 -23.47 -0.09 16.95
C VAL A 209 -23.01 1.36 16.97
N GLU A 210 -21.74 1.62 16.67
CA GLU A 210 -21.19 2.98 16.57
C GLU A 210 -21.90 3.80 15.48
N TYR A 211 -22.19 3.18 14.33
CA TYR A 211 -22.94 3.84 13.26
C TYR A 211 -24.37 4.20 13.69
N VAL A 212 -25.08 3.29 14.38
CA VAL A 212 -26.42 3.57 14.90
C VAL A 212 -26.40 4.62 16.00
N ASP A 213 -25.42 4.59 16.90
CA ASP A 213 -25.23 5.60 17.95
C ASP A 213 -24.93 6.98 17.34
N ALA A 214 -24.14 7.04 16.26
CA ALA A 214 -23.90 8.25 15.49
C ALA A 214 -25.17 8.78 14.80
N LEU A 215 -25.99 7.90 14.22
CA LEU A 215 -27.29 8.27 13.64
C LEU A 215 -28.29 8.77 14.69
N LEU A 216 -28.26 8.18 15.88
CA LEU A 216 -29.13 8.52 16.99
C LEU A 216 -28.66 9.76 17.78
N TRP A 217 -27.52 10.36 17.41
CA TRP A 217 -26.89 11.49 18.11
C TRP A 217 -26.73 11.25 19.63
N THR A 218 -26.82 10.00 20.07
CA THR A 218 -26.61 9.59 21.46
C THR A 218 -25.12 9.46 21.78
N TYR A 219 -24.28 9.44 20.73
CA TYR A 219 -22.84 9.49 20.85
C TYR A 219 -22.37 10.95 21.00
N THR A 220 -22.29 11.44 22.23
CA THR A 220 -21.61 12.70 22.57
C THR A 220 -20.21 12.37 23.10
N GLY A 221 -19.33 11.89 22.21
CA GLY A 221 -17.90 11.71 22.46
C GLY A 221 -17.09 12.74 21.68
N HIS A 222 -15.83 12.98 22.09
CA HIS A 222 -14.97 14.08 21.61
C HIS A 222 -14.44 13.91 20.17
N ASP A 223 -15.03 13.02 19.36
CA ASP A 223 -14.68 12.73 17.96
C ASP A 223 -15.97 12.44 17.15
N CYS A 224 -16.60 13.46 16.56
CA CYS A 224 -17.60 13.27 15.51
C CYS A 224 -17.38 14.34 14.43
N PRO A 225 -17.07 13.93 13.19
CA PRO A 225 -17.96 13.12 12.36
C PRO A 225 -17.26 11.92 11.66
N GLU A 226 -17.21 10.74 12.29
CA GLU A 226 -16.48 9.58 11.72
C GLU A 226 -17.13 8.97 10.45
N PHE A 227 -18.43 9.15 10.24
CA PHE A 227 -19.19 8.50 9.16
C PHE A 227 -19.63 9.44 8.03
N ASN A 228 -19.11 10.68 8.02
CA ASN A 228 -19.41 11.70 7.00
C ASN A 228 -20.93 11.90 6.75
N LEU A 229 -21.72 11.85 7.83
CA LEU A 229 -23.19 11.92 7.77
C LEU A 229 -23.65 13.35 7.45
N LYS A 230 -24.20 13.57 6.25
CA LYS A 230 -24.82 14.85 5.88
C LYS A 230 -26.19 15.00 6.55
N VAL A 231 -26.31 15.96 7.47
CA VAL A 231 -27.54 16.21 8.23
C VAL A 231 -28.70 16.62 7.32
N THR A 232 -29.77 15.81 7.26
CA THR A 232 -31.02 16.17 6.58
C THR A 232 -32.15 16.43 7.57
N SER A 233 -32.62 17.69 7.64
CA SER A 233 -33.89 18.20 8.19
C SER A 233 -34.41 17.65 9.54
N HIS A 234 -34.35 18.52 10.55
CA HIS A 234 -34.62 18.35 11.98
C HIS A 234 -36.02 17.79 12.39
N ARG A 235 -37.02 17.74 11.48
CA ARG A 235 -38.43 17.48 11.85
C ARG A 235 -38.90 16.03 11.64
N GLN A 236 -38.45 15.37 10.57
CA GLN A 236 -38.72 13.94 10.35
C GLN A 236 -37.83 13.07 11.24
N HIS A 237 -36.61 13.56 11.53
CA HIS A 237 -35.62 12.93 12.40
C HIS A 237 -36.17 12.62 13.79
N LYS A 238 -36.82 13.57 14.47
CA LYS A 238 -37.27 13.40 15.87
C LYS A 238 -38.30 12.27 16.07
N LYS A 239 -39.17 12.01 15.10
CA LYS A 239 -40.14 10.89 15.16
C LYS A 239 -39.47 9.53 14.90
N LEU A 240 -38.52 9.47 13.95
CA LEU A 240 -37.75 8.25 13.70
C LEU A 240 -36.87 7.91 14.92
N MET A 241 -36.25 8.94 15.52
CA MET A 241 -35.36 8.85 16.69
C MET A 241 -36.03 8.24 17.92
N ASN A 242 -37.23 8.71 18.28
CA ASN A 242 -37.95 8.17 19.43
C ASN A 242 -38.33 6.69 19.23
N THR A 243 -38.66 6.30 17.99
CA THR A 243 -39.06 4.93 17.66
C THR A 243 -37.84 3.99 17.59
N LEU A 244 -36.72 4.48 17.06
CA LEU A 244 -35.46 3.73 16.96
C LEU A 244 -34.75 3.60 18.31
N SER A 245 -34.70 4.65 19.12
CA SER A 245 -34.06 4.63 20.44
C SER A 245 -34.70 3.60 21.38
N SER A 246 -36.03 3.50 21.41
CA SER A 246 -36.74 2.50 22.22
C SER A 246 -36.45 1.05 21.77
N LYS A 247 -36.39 0.80 20.46
CA LYS A 247 -36.06 -0.53 19.92
C LYS A 247 -34.58 -0.88 20.09
N TYR A 248 -33.70 0.11 19.93
CA TYR A 248 -32.26 -0.03 20.01
C TYR A 248 -31.77 -0.33 21.43
N SER A 249 -32.31 0.35 22.45
CA SER A 249 -31.96 0.06 23.85
C SER A 249 -32.24 -1.40 24.23
N ASN A 250 -33.35 -1.96 23.73
CA ASN A 250 -33.69 -3.38 23.95
C ASN A 250 -32.75 -4.33 23.17
N CYS A 251 -32.41 -4.00 21.92
CA CYS A 251 -31.49 -4.83 21.12
C CYS A 251 -30.04 -4.78 21.63
N LYS A 252 -29.52 -3.60 22.01
CA LYS A 252 -28.15 -3.42 22.51
C LYS A 252 -27.91 -4.24 23.78
N ASN A 253 -28.84 -4.17 24.73
CA ASN A 253 -28.77 -4.96 25.96
C ASN A 253 -28.84 -6.47 25.69
N THR A 254 -29.57 -6.90 24.65
CA THR A 254 -29.70 -8.32 24.28
C THR A 254 -28.46 -8.85 23.54
N LEU A 255 -27.81 -8.03 22.71
CA LEU A 255 -26.59 -8.38 21.99
C LEU A 255 -25.38 -8.45 22.93
N ILE A 256 -25.21 -7.46 23.81
CA ILE A 256 -24.11 -7.43 24.79
C ILE A 256 -24.21 -8.63 25.75
N ALA A 257 -25.42 -8.99 26.19
CA ALA A 257 -25.64 -10.14 27.07
C ALA A 257 -25.41 -11.51 26.41
N LYS A 258 -25.31 -11.59 25.07
CA LYS A 258 -25.06 -12.83 24.33
C LYS A 258 -23.59 -13.04 23.95
N CYS A 259 -22.76 -12.00 24.07
CA CYS A 259 -21.32 -12.06 23.77
C CYS A 259 -20.44 -12.16 25.03
N GLN A 260 -21.01 -12.27 26.22
CA GLN A 260 -20.35 -12.62 27.49
C GLN A 260 -20.60 -14.09 27.81
#